data_AF-A0A1Z8Q4N5-F1
#
_entry.id   AF-A0A1Z8Q4N5-F1
#
_cell.length_a   1.000
_cell.length_b   1.000
_cell.length_c   1.000
_cell.angle_alpha   90.00
_cell.angle_beta   90.00
_cell.angle_gamma   90.00
#
_symmetry.space_group_name_H-M   'P 1'
#
loop_
_entity.id
_entity.type
_entity.pdbx_description
1 polymer ?
#
loop_
_entity_poly.entity_id
_entity_poly.type
_entity_poly.pdbx_seq_one_letter_code
_entity_poly.pdbx_strand_id
1 'polypeptide(L)'
;MANQNITFDVASGTPYESNLTINGGANFSNIFTVTNPNGTAFNFTDYSGSSQMIKSVGVGATDIVAATFSVGFTSEAGGKIEISLGSTASRNLAGGRYVYDILVNSASSSNTTDVLETAISVGSTAGIGTTTFTLNKVTNVAVGDSVTISDQLTDVPVVTVSVGNTVEVGTAFTSGSQILPGTAVTFSRVSTASTIYRLVQGSIIVNAGISSAPS
;
A
#
# COMPACT_ATOMS: atom_id res chain seq x y z
N MET A 1 28.05 2.03 -9.59
CA MET A 1 26.82 1.57 -8.92
C MET A 1 26.83 0.06 -8.94
N ALA A 2 26.55 -0.59 -7.82
CA ALA A 2 26.32 -2.03 -7.80
C ALA A 2 24.88 -2.30 -8.30
N ASN A 3 24.66 -3.47 -8.92
CA ASN A 3 23.34 -3.91 -9.36
C ASN A 3 23.15 -5.38 -8.97
N GLN A 4 22.03 -5.68 -8.32
CA GLN A 4 21.69 -6.99 -7.82
C GLN A 4 20.41 -7.47 -8.49
N ASN A 5 20.41 -8.67 -9.05
CA ASN A 5 19.21 -9.28 -9.61
C ASN A 5 18.61 -10.24 -8.59
N ILE A 6 17.35 -10.04 -8.23
CA ILE A 6 16.66 -10.80 -7.20
C ILE A 6 15.30 -11.29 -7.71
N THR A 7 14.89 -12.47 -7.26
CA THR A 7 13.54 -12.98 -7.47
C THR A 7 12.76 -12.83 -6.17
N PHE A 8 11.58 -12.25 -6.24
CA PHE A 8 10.70 -12.07 -5.10
C PHE A 8 9.34 -12.71 -5.37
N ASP A 9 8.87 -13.50 -4.41
CA ASP A 9 7.54 -14.11 -4.43
C ASP A 9 6.72 -13.62 -3.25
N VAL A 10 5.69 -12.81 -3.55
CA VAL A 10 4.72 -12.29 -2.58
C VAL A 10 3.98 -13.40 -1.83
N ALA A 11 3.81 -14.59 -2.42
CA ALA A 11 3.12 -15.71 -1.78
C ALA A 11 4.01 -16.42 -0.74
N SER A 12 5.32 -16.47 -1.00
CA SER A 12 6.30 -17.06 -0.07
C SER A 12 6.61 -16.15 1.13
N GLY A 13 6.41 -14.83 0.97
CA GLY A 13 6.71 -13.82 1.98
C GLY A 13 8.17 -13.78 2.45
N THR A 14 9.08 -14.50 1.77
CA THR A 14 10.46 -14.66 2.22
C THR A 14 11.35 -13.59 1.56
N PRO A 15 12.06 -12.77 2.35
CA PRO A 15 12.94 -11.74 1.81
C PRO A 15 14.18 -12.34 1.15
N TYR A 16 14.67 -11.68 0.10
CA TYR A 16 15.94 -12.06 -0.51
C TYR A 16 17.14 -11.61 0.34
N GLU A 17 18.15 -12.46 0.49
CA GLU A 17 19.35 -12.10 1.26
C GLU A 17 20.44 -11.46 0.39
N SER A 18 20.84 -10.22 0.69
CA SER A 18 21.89 -9.53 -0.06
C SER A 18 22.86 -8.79 0.85
N ASN A 19 24.16 -9.07 0.73
CA ASN A 19 25.20 -8.43 1.53
C ASN A 19 25.79 -7.22 0.80
N LEU A 20 25.97 -6.12 1.53
CA LEU A 20 26.41 -4.84 0.99
C LEU A 20 27.71 -4.35 1.64
N THR A 21 28.36 -3.40 0.99
CA THR A 21 29.51 -2.69 1.56
C THR A 21 29.34 -1.19 1.35
N ILE A 22 29.53 -0.43 2.42
CA ILE A 22 29.50 1.04 2.40
C ILE A 22 30.90 1.54 2.71
N ASN A 23 31.42 2.40 1.85
CA ASN A 23 32.65 3.14 2.10
C ASN A 23 32.27 4.51 2.67
N GLY A 24 32.56 4.74 3.96
CA GLY A 24 32.25 5.98 4.65
C GLY A 24 32.94 7.17 3.98
N GLY A 25 32.20 8.28 3.83
CA GLY A 25 32.68 9.46 3.12
C GLY A 25 32.45 9.45 1.60
N ALA A 26 31.94 8.35 1.03
CA ALA A 26 31.49 8.29 -0.37
C ALA A 26 29.96 8.18 -0.45
N ASN A 27 29.40 8.62 -1.59
CA ASN A 27 28.00 8.33 -1.91
C ASN A 27 27.82 6.82 -2.10
N PHE A 28 26.81 6.25 -1.47
CA PHE A 28 26.40 4.88 -1.64
C PHE A 28 25.14 4.84 -2.51
N SER A 29 25.12 3.94 -3.49
CA SER A 29 23.97 3.65 -4.34
C SER A 29 24.04 2.18 -4.77
N ASN A 30 22.93 1.48 -4.60
CA ASN A 30 22.76 0.11 -5.06
C ASN A 30 21.36 -0.09 -5.64
N ILE A 31 21.29 -0.70 -6.82
CA ILE A 31 20.05 -0.97 -7.54
C ILE A 31 19.73 -2.46 -7.39
N PHE A 32 18.48 -2.77 -7.07
CA PHE A 32 17.92 -4.11 -7.12
C PHE A 32 16.95 -4.20 -8.29
N THR A 33 17.18 -5.18 -9.16
CA THR A 33 16.27 -5.57 -10.23
C THR A 33 15.47 -6.77 -9.73
N VAL A 34 14.16 -6.62 -9.60
CA VAL A 34 13.24 -7.56 -8.97
C VAL A 34 12.38 -8.23 -10.03
N THR A 35 12.38 -9.56 -10.04
CA THR A 35 11.54 -10.37 -10.91
C THR A 35 10.60 -11.26 -10.11
N ASN A 36 9.42 -11.52 -10.68
CA ASN A 36 8.50 -12.56 -10.21
C ASN A 36 9.10 -13.96 -10.47
N PRO A 37 8.60 -15.02 -9.80
CA PRO A 37 9.04 -16.40 -10.05
C PRO A 37 8.86 -16.88 -11.50
N ASN A 38 7.91 -16.29 -12.22
CA ASN A 38 7.66 -16.57 -13.64
C ASN A 38 8.63 -15.83 -14.59
N GLY A 39 9.59 -15.07 -14.06
CA GLY A 39 10.62 -14.35 -14.82
C GLY A 39 10.19 -12.98 -15.34
N THR A 40 8.96 -12.53 -15.11
CA THR A 40 8.55 -11.15 -15.45
C THR A 40 9.08 -10.15 -14.43
N ALA A 41 9.24 -8.89 -14.84
CA ALA A 41 9.57 -7.82 -13.89
C ALA A 41 8.46 -7.65 -12.84
N PHE A 42 8.83 -7.47 -11.58
CA PHE A 42 7.90 -7.13 -10.52
C PHE A 42 7.44 -5.68 -10.71
N ASN A 43 6.14 -5.42 -10.79
CA ASN A 43 5.66 -4.04 -10.99
C ASN A 43 5.50 -3.31 -9.65
N PHE A 44 6.23 -2.21 -9.48
CA PHE A 44 6.14 -1.33 -8.30
C PHE A 44 5.20 -0.13 -8.48
N THR A 45 4.34 -0.10 -9.51
CA THR A 45 3.30 0.94 -9.62
C THR A 45 2.46 0.97 -8.34
N ASP A 46 2.30 2.16 -7.79
CA ASP A 46 1.63 2.40 -6.50
C ASP A 46 2.35 1.73 -5.30
N TYR A 47 3.66 1.49 -5.36
CA TYR A 47 4.42 1.06 -4.18
C TYR A 47 5.19 2.22 -3.55
N SER A 48 5.38 2.14 -2.24
CA SER A 48 6.33 2.95 -1.49
C SER A 48 7.40 2.06 -0.86
N GLY A 49 8.58 2.62 -0.58
CA GLY A 49 9.70 1.87 -0.03
C GLY A 49 10.34 2.57 1.15
N SER A 50 10.86 1.78 2.10
CA SER A 50 11.64 2.27 3.23
C SER A 50 12.76 1.30 3.56
N SER A 51 13.92 1.82 3.96
CA SER A 51 15.07 1.00 4.32
C SER A 51 15.90 1.68 5.40
N GLN A 52 16.28 0.91 6.41
CA GLN A 52 17.09 1.36 7.53
C GLN A 52 18.15 0.33 7.87
N MET A 53 19.20 0.77 8.58
CA MET A 53 20.24 -0.11 9.10
C MET A 53 20.48 0.11 10.58
N ILE A 54 20.82 -0.96 11.29
CA ILE A 54 21.23 -0.96 12.69
C ILE A 54 22.57 -1.68 12.85
N LYS A 55 23.32 -1.33 13.90
CA LYS A 55 24.60 -1.98 14.19
C LYS A 55 24.36 -3.40 14.70
N SER A 56 24.91 -4.38 13.99
CA SER A 56 24.74 -5.80 14.31
C SER A 56 25.84 -6.27 15.27
N VAL A 57 25.53 -7.32 16.04
CA VAL A 57 26.40 -8.11 16.96
C VAL A 57 27.79 -7.55 17.30
N GLY A 58 28.05 -7.31 18.58
CA GLY A 58 29.35 -6.87 19.10
C GLY A 58 29.25 -5.70 20.08
N VAL A 59 30.38 -5.08 20.41
CA VAL A 59 30.42 -3.87 21.26
C VAL A 59 29.74 -2.72 20.52
N GLY A 60 28.64 -2.21 21.09
CA GLY A 60 27.84 -1.14 20.51
C GLY A 60 26.76 -1.60 19.53
N ALA A 61 26.31 -2.86 19.57
CA ALA A 61 25.06 -3.27 18.94
C ALA A 61 23.88 -2.54 19.59
N THR A 62 22.94 -2.05 18.78
CA THR A 62 21.79 -1.26 19.24
C THR A 62 20.59 -1.49 18.33
N ASP A 63 19.38 -1.39 18.87
CA ASP A 63 18.15 -1.27 18.08
C ASP A 63 17.89 0.17 17.58
N ILE A 64 18.87 1.06 17.79
CA ILE A 64 18.85 2.44 17.31
C ILE A 64 19.27 2.45 15.84
N VAL A 65 18.47 3.13 15.02
CA VAL A 65 18.73 3.33 13.58
C VAL A 65 20.06 4.09 13.40
N ALA A 66 21.01 3.44 12.73
CA ALA A 66 22.32 4.02 12.42
C ALA A 66 22.27 4.92 11.17
N ALA A 67 21.46 4.55 10.18
CA ALA A 67 21.14 5.39 9.03
C ALA A 67 19.80 4.95 8.39
N THR A 68 19.14 5.89 7.73
CA THR A 68 17.99 5.65 6.86
C THR A 68 18.41 5.89 5.42
N PHE A 69 18.18 4.91 4.55
CA PHE A 69 18.46 5.03 3.13
C PHE A 69 17.35 5.80 2.43
N SER A 70 17.71 6.56 1.39
CA SER A 70 16.72 7.01 0.42
C SER A 70 16.36 5.82 -0.48
N VAL A 71 15.06 5.55 -0.62
CA VAL A 71 14.54 4.48 -1.47
C VAL A 71 13.84 5.10 -2.67
N GLY A 72 14.28 4.77 -3.88
CA GLY A 72 13.73 5.30 -5.12
C GLY A 72 13.36 4.20 -6.10
N PHE A 73 12.26 4.36 -6.83
CA PHE A 73 11.86 3.44 -7.90
C PHE A 73 12.40 3.95 -9.23
N THR A 74 13.57 3.47 -9.64
CA THR A 74 14.23 3.92 -10.88
C THR A 74 13.50 3.42 -12.14
N SER A 75 12.71 2.35 -12.02
CA SER A 75 11.73 1.93 -13.01
C SER A 75 10.68 1.04 -12.35
N GLU A 76 9.47 1.57 -12.14
CA GLU A 76 8.38 0.84 -11.47
C GLU A 76 7.96 -0.40 -12.26
N ALA A 77 7.59 -0.23 -13.53
CA ALA A 77 7.21 -1.33 -14.42
C ALA A 77 8.37 -2.27 -14.75
N GLY A 78 9.61 -1.79 -14.63
CA GLY A 78 10.82 -2.58 -14.84
C GLY A 78 11.31 -3.31 -13.59
N GLY A 79 10.62 -3.17 -12.45
CA GLY A 79 10.99 -3.81 -11.19
C GLY A 79 12.30 -3.33 -10.60
N LYS A 80 12.67 -2.06 -10.79
CA LYS A 80 13.93 -1.52 -10.30
C LYS A 80 13.73 -0.59 -9.13
N ILE A 81 14.35 -0.96 -8.01
CA ILE A 81 14.39 -0.19 -6.77
C ILE A 81 15.85 0.13 -6.43
N GLU A 82 16.11 1.36 -6.04
CA GLU A 82 17.41 1.86 -5.63
C GLU A 82 17.38 2.22 -4.16
N ILE A 83 18.42 1.84 -3.42
CA ILE A 83 18.73 2.40 -2.11
C ILE A 83 20.00 3.24 -2.20
N SER A 84 20.00 4.40 -1.56
CA SER A 84 21.14 5.30 -1.58
C SER A 84 21.36 6.01 -0.24
N LEU A 85 22.60 6.43 -0.01
CA LEU A 85 23.02 7.20 1.15
C LEU A 85 24.08 8.23 0.73
N GLY A 86 23.87 9.49 1.10
CA GLY A 86 24.82 10.56 0.81
C GLY A 86 26.13 10.41 1.58
N SER A 87 27.21 10.96 1.03
CA SER A 87 28.56 10.92 1.61
C SER A 87 28.65 11.47 3.05
N THR A 88 27.87 12.51 3.38
CA THR A 88 27.81 13.05 4.75
C THR A 88 27.28 12.04 5.73
N ALA A 89 26.19 11.33 5.38
CA ALA A 89 25.59 10.32 6.25
C ALA A 89 26.48 9.07 6.34
N SER A 90 27.06 8.63 5.22
CA SER A 90 27.99 7.48 5.22
C SER A 90 29.26 7.75 6.02
N ARG A 91 29.75 9.00 6.07
CA ARG A 91 30.90 9.40 6.88
C ARG A 91 30.63 9.34 8.39
N ASN A 92 29.39 9.61 8.81
CA ASN A 92 29.02 9.59 10.22
C ASN A 92 28.81 8.16 10.76
N LEU A 93 28.82 7.15 9.89
CA LEU A 93 28.75 5.74 10.30
C LEU A 93 30.09 5.28 10.87
N ALA A 94 30.03 4.63 12.03
CA ALA A 94 31.20 3.94 12.58
C ALA A 94 31.52 2.68 11.74
N GLY A 95 32.82 2.37 11.61
CA GLY A 95 33.22 1.11 10.98
C GLY A 95 32.66 -0.11 11.72
N GLY A 96 32.26 -1.14 10.98
CA GLY A 96 31.77 -2.39 11.56
C GLY A 96 30.70 -3.10 10.74
N ARG A 97 30.05 -4.07 11.39
CA ARG A 97 28.97 -4.89 10.81
C ARG A 97 27.61 -4.31 11.17
N TYR A 98 26.74 -4.27 10.19
CA TYR A 98 25.37 -3.77 10.31
C TYR A 98 24.42 -4.77 9.66
N VAL A 99 23.14 -4.69 10.02
CA VAL A 99 22.04 -5.36 9.30
C VAL A 99 21.11 -4.31 8.75
N TYR A 100 20.46 -4.63 7.63
CA TYR A 100 19.50 -3.76 6.98
C TYR A 100 18.37 -4.60 6.39
N ASP A 101 17.27 -3.93 6.11
CA ASP A 101 16.17 -4.45 5.32
C ASP A 101 15.63 -3.41 4.34
N ILE A 102 14.87 -3.90 3.36
CA ILE A 102 14.09 -3.07 2.45
C ILE A 102 12.65 -3.54 2.59
N LEU A 103 11.80 -2.65 3.11
CA LEU A 103 10.36 -2.84 3.15
C LEU A 103 9.74 -2.12 1.97
N VAL A 104 8.85 -2.80 1.28
CA VAL A 104 7.98 -2.21 0.26
C VAL A 104 6.55 -2.32 0.71
N ASN A 105 5.81 -1.24 0.59
CA ASN A 105 4.40 -1.19 0.91
C ASN A 105 3.62 -1.01 -0.39
N SER A 106 2.73 -1.95 -0.70
CA SER A 106 1.71 -1.70 -1.71
C SER A 106 0.83 -0.57 -1.19
N ALA A 107 0.84 0.57 -1.86
CA ALA A 107 -0.16 1.58 -1.59
C ALA A 107 -1.53 0.95 -1.83
N SER A 108 -2.49 1.52 -1.13
CA SER A 108 -3.83 0.97 -1.13
C SER A 108 -4.44 1.04 -2.51
N SER A 109 -4.65 -0.10 -3.14
CA SER A 109 -5.70 -0.21 -4.14
C SER A 109 -7.03 -0.05 -3.42
N SER A 110 -7.88 0.85 -3.92
CA SER A 110 -9.27 0.93 -3.48
C SER A 110 -9.97 -0.35 -3.93
N ASN A 111 -10.11 -1.31 -3.03
CA ASN A 111 -10.86 -2.53 -3.30
C ASN A 111 -12.31 -2.28 -2.91
N THR A 112 -13.17 -2.20 -3.92
CA THR A 112 -14.61 -2.24 -3.72
C THR A 112 -15.03 -3.68 -3.46
N THR A 113 -15.61 -3.92 -2.30
CA THR A 113 -16.18 -5.23 -1.94
C THR A 113 -17.67 -5.08 -1.68
N ASP A 114 -18.47 -5.99 -2.21
CA ASP A 114 -19.91 -6.00 -1.91
C ASP A 114 -20.13 -6.34 -0.43
N VAL A 115 -20.86 -5.45 0.25
CA VAL A 115 -21.22 -5.55 1.66
C VAL A 115 -22.55 -6.28 1.81
N LEU A 116 -23.49 -5.96 0.93
CA LEU A 116 -24.85 -6.50 0.98
C LEU A 116 -25.52 -6.44 -0.38
N GLU A 117 -26.06 -7.58 -0.81
CA GLU A 117 -27.05 -7.65 -1.89
C GLU A 117 -28.45 -7.73 -1.28
N THR A 118 -29.33 -6.84 -1.71
CA THR A 118 -30.72 -6.77 -1.24
C THR A 118 -31.63 -6.24 -2.34
N ALA A 119 -32.85 -5.86 -1.96
CA ALA A 119 -33.78 -5.21 -2.87
C ALA A 119 -34.65 -4.21 -2.11
N ILE A 120 -35.28 -3.31 -2.88
CA ILE A 120 -36.34 -2.43 -2.40
C ILE A 120 -37.45 -3.29 -1.78
N SER A 121 -37.84 -2.94 -0.56
CA SER A 121 -38.80 -3.72 0.21
C SER A 121 -40.15 -3.82 -0.51
N VAL A 122 -40.82 -4.97 -0.36
CA VAL A 122 -42.14 -5.19 -0.97
C VAL A 122 -43.13 -4.16 -0.40
N GLY A 123 -43.89 -3.50 -1.29
CA GLY A 123 -44.81 -2.43 -0.90
C GLY A 123 -44.15 -1.07 -0.65
N SER A 124 -42.83 -0.95 -0.77
CA SER A 124 -42.11 0.33 -0.74
C SER A 124 -41.79 0.75 -2.18
N THR A 125 -42.29 1.90 -2.61
CA THR A 125 -41.93 2.50 -3.91
C THR A 125 -41.21 3.81 -3.63
N ALA A 126 -40.08 4.05 -4.30
CA ALA A 126 -39.41 5.34 -4.22
C ALA A 126 -39.79 6.19 -5.44
N GLY A 127 -40.28 7.40 -5.19
CA GLY A 127 -40.66 8.34 -6.25
C GLY A 127 -39.45 9.02 -6.89
N ILE A 128 -39.71 9.77 -7.98
CA ILE A 128 -38.71 10.65 -8.58
C ILE A 128 -38.26 11.70 -7.55
N GLY A 129 -36.97 11.98 -7.47
CA GLY A 129 -36.43 12.95 -6.50
C GLY A 129 -36.16 12.35 -5.12
N THR A 130 -36.43 11.06 -4.90
CA THR A 130 -36.27 10.42 -3.59
C THR A 130 -34.79 10.19 -3.26
N THR A 131 -34.43 10.42 -2.00
CA THR A 131 -33.11 10.11 -1.40
C THR A 131 -33.19 9.00 -0.36
N THR A 132 -34.38 8.63 0.11
CA THR A 132 -34.58 7.60 1.15
C THR A 132 -35.22 6.34 0.57
N PHE A 133 -34.63 5.18 0.84
CA PHE A 133 -35.07 3.89 0.33
C PHE A 133 -35.32 2.92 1.48
N THR A 134 -36.47 2.23 1.46
CA THR A 134 -36.77 1.14 2.38
C THR A 134 -36.42 -0.19 1.72
N LEU A 135 -35.56 -0.97 2.36
CA LEU A 135 -34.97 -2.19 1.82
C LEU A 135 -35.38 -3.43 2.60
N ASN A 136 -35.24 -4.61 1.98
CA ASN A 136 -35.52 -5.87 2.67
C ASN A 136 -34.57 -6.09 3.87
N LYS A 137 -33.33 -5.61 3.77
CA LYS A 137 -32.29 -5.75 4.80
C LYS A 137 -31.25 -4.63 4.64
N VAL A 138 -30.67 -4.17 5.75
CA VAL A 138 -29.52 -3.22 5.77
C VAL A 138 -28.39 -3.70 6.66
N THR A 139 -28.32 -5.01 6.92
CA THR A 139 -27.33 -5.57 7.85
C THR A 139 -25.92 -5.30 7.36
N ASN A 140 -25.07 -4.79 8.25
CA ASN A 140 -23.69 -4.43 8.00
C ASN A 140 -23.47 -3.26 7.02
N VAL A 141 -24.53 -2.62 6.53
CA VAL A 141 -24.42 -1.38 5.76
C VAL A 141 -24.07 -0.25 6.73
N ALA A 142 -23.06 0.55 6.38
CA ALA A 142 -22.61 1.69 7.15
C ALA A 142 -22.74 3.01 6.37
N VAL A 143 -22.73 4.12 7.10
CA VAL A 143 -22.57 5.45 6.49
C VAL A 143 -21.18 5.52 5.82
N GLY A 144 -21.13 5.99 4.58
CA GLY A 144 -19.91 6.04 3.76
C GLY A 144 -19.74 4.85 2.81
N ASP A 145 -20.53 3.78 2.94
CA ASP A 145 -20.64 2.76 1.89
C ASP A 145 -21.29 3.39 0.64
N SER A 146 -21.00 2.84 -0.54
CA SER A 146 -21.73 3.20 -1.76
C SER A 146 -22.93 2.27 -1.94
N VAL A 147 -24.00 2.79 -2.55
CA VAL A 147 -25.19 2.05 -2.94
C VAL A 147 -25.43 2.21 -4.43
N THR A 148 -25.71 1.09 -5.09
CA THR A 148 -26.16 1.02 -6.47
C THR A 148 -27.56 0.41 -6.49
N ILE A 149 -28.53 1.13 -7.07
CA ILE A 149 -29.93 0.72 -7.20
C ILE A 149 -30.22 0.58 -8.69
N SER A 150 -30.03 -0.64 -9.20
CA SER A 150 -30.14 -0.94 -10.64
C SER A 150 -29.36 0.06 -11.49
N ASP A 151 -30.04 0.75 -12.41
CA ASP A 151 -29.53 1.76 -13.33
C ASP A 151 -29.90 3.19 -12.91
N GLN A 152 -30.69 3.35 -11.86
CA GLN A 152 -31.24 4.66 -11.45
C GLN A 152 -30.26 5.46 -10.59
N LEU A 153 -29.48 4.77 -9.75
CA LEU A 153 -28.44 5.34 -8.91
C LEU A 153 -27.25 4.38 -8.90
N THR A 154 -26.06 4.88 -9.21
CA THR A 154 -24.84 4.06 -9.29
C THR A 154 -23.75 4.69 -8.44
N ASP A 155 -23.14 3.88 -7.56
CA ASP A 155 -22.04 4.25 -6.66
C ASP A 155 -22.31 5.51 -5.82
N VAL A 156 -23.54 5.63 -5.32
CA VAL A 156 -23.98 6.80 -4.56
C VAL A 156 -23.63 6.64 -3.07
N PRO A 157 -23.08 7.65 -2.38
CA PRO A 157 -22.75 7.53 -0.96
C PRO A 157 -24.01 7.41 -0.09
N VAL A 158 -23.97 6.43 0.82
CA VAL A 158 -24.92 6.30 1.92
C VAL A 158 -24.58 7.31 3.01
N VAL A 159 -25.56 8.15 3.36
CA VAL A 159 -25.40 9.21 4.37
C VAL A 159 -26.10 8.84 5.68
N THR A 160 -27.18 8.08 5.62
CA THR A 160 -27.91 7.63 6.81
C THR A 160 -28.31 6.16 6.66
N VAL A 161 -28.16 5.38 7.74
CA VAL A 161 -28.77 4.05 7.89
C VAL A 161 -29.62 4.08 9.16
N SER A 162 -30.92 3.85 9.03
CA SER A 162 -31.89 4.05 10.11
C SER A 162 -32.55 2.75 10.55
N VAL A 163 -33.15 2.79 11.75
CA VAL A 163 -33.99 1.69 12.27
C VAL A 163 -35.19 1.47 11.34
N GLY A 164 -35.44 0.21 10.95
CA GLY A 164 -36.49 -0.14 9.99
C GLY A 164 -36.01 -0.38 8.55
N ASN A 165 -34.73 -0.73 8.36
CA ASN A 165 -34.13 -1.04 7.05
C ASN A 165 -34.23 0.09 6.02
N THR A 166 -34.13 1.33 6.50
CA THR A 166 -34.14 2.53 5.65
C THR A 166 -32.73 3.06 5.47
N VAL A 167 -32.40 3.46 4.25
CA VAL A 167 -31.14 4.09 3.88
C VAL A 167 -31.41 5.42 3.21
N GLU A 168 -30.61 6.43 3.52
CA GLU A 168 -30.63 7.72 2.83
C GLU A 168 -29.32 7.92 2.06
N VAL A 169 -29.43 8.33 0.81
CA VAL A 169 -28.31 8.79 -0.01
C VAL A 169 -28.16 10.30 0.07
N GLY A 170 -26.98 10.82 -0.26
CA GLY A 170 -26.74 12.27 -0.26
C GLY A 170 -27.76 13.04 -1.10
N THR A 171 -28.16 14.22 -0.65
CA THR A 171 -29.24 15.02 -1.27
C THR A 171 -28.96 15.49 -2.71
N ALA A 172 -27.71 15.43 -3.15
CA ALA A 172 -27.31 15.68 -4.53
C ALA A 172 -27.64 14.49 -5.48
N PHE A 173 -27.90 13.31 -4.91
CA PHE A 173 -28.14 12.08 -5.65
C PHE A 173 -29.60 11.67 -5.47
N THR A 174 -30.42 11.95 -6.47
CA THR A 174 -31.85 11.63 -6.46
C THR A 174 -32.20 10.71 -7.61
N SER A 175 -33.17 9.82 -7.40
CA SER A 175 -33.63 8.96 -8.50
C SER A 175 -34.32 9.78 -9.58
N GLY A 176 -33.89 9.60 -10.84
CA GLY A 176 -34.51 10.24 -12.00
C GLY A 176 -35.82 9.59 -12.45
N SER A 177 -36.07 8.35 -12.03
CA SER A 177 -37.31 7.60 -12.29
C SER A 177 -37.91 7.03 -11.02
N GLN A 178 -39.15 6.55 -11.12
CA GLN A 178 -39.76 5.75 -10.06
C GLN A 178 -39.01 4.41 -9.92
N ILE A 179 -38.66 4.05 -8.69
CA ILE A 179 -38.04 2.75 -8.36
C ILE A 179 -39.10 1.87 -7.71
N LEU A 180 -39.33 0.70 -8.30
CA LEU A 180 -40.39 -0.23 -7.91
C LEU A 180 -39.94 -1.17 -6.79
N PRO A 181 -40.89 -1.77 -6.04
CA PRO A 181 -40.59 -2.83 -5.10
C PRO A 181 -39.86 -4.00 -5.79
N GLY A 182 -38.88 -4.60 -5.11
CA GLY A 182 -38.11 -5.72 -5.64
C GLY A 182 -36.94 -5.33 -6.56
N THR A 183 -36.73 -4.05 -6.86
CA THR A 183 -35.53 -3.61 -7.58
C THR A 183 -34.27 -3.94 -6.78
N ALA A 184 -33.26 -4.52 -7.45
CA ALA A 184 -32.01 -4.92 -6.83
C ALA A 184 -31.23 -3.71 -6.28
N VAL A 185 -30.62 -3.91 -5.12
CA VAL A 185 -29.79 -2.92 -4.43
C VAL A 185 -28.51 -3.60 -3.94
N THR A 186 -27.38 -3.09 -4.40
CA THR A 186 -26.06 -3.56 -3.99
C THR A 186 -25.39 -2.47 -3.18
N PHE A 187 -24.93 -2.81 -1.98
CA PHE A 187 -24.04 -1.96 -1.21
C PHE A 187 -22.62 -2.44 -1.38
N SER A 188 -21.71 -1.52 -1.65
CA SER A 188 -20.30 -1.83 -1.75
C SER A 188 -19.50 -0.90 -0.84
N ARG A 189 -18.44 -1.43 -0.25
CA ARG A 189 -17.53 -0.68 0.61
C ARG A 189 -16.18 -0.62 -0.05
N VAL A 190 -15.66 0.59 -0.15
CA VAL A 190 -14.27 0.80 -0.54
C VAL A 190 -13.40 0.56 0.70
N SER A 191 -12.63 -0.52 0.66
CA SER A 191 -11.59 -0.76 1.66
C SER A 191 -10.24 -0.36 1.11
N THR A 192 -9.46 0.27 1.98
CA THR A 192 -8.07 0.63 1.71
C THR A 192 -7.18 -0.47 2.30
N ALA A 193 -6.78 -1.45 1.50
CA ALA A 193 -5.90 -2.53 1.96
C ALA A 193 -4.47 -2.27 1.51
N SER A 194 -3.55 -2.24 2.46
CA SER A 194 -2.13 -2.01 2.22
C SER A 194 -1.35 -3.19 2.83
N THR A 195 -0.47 -3.80 2.04
CA THR A 195 0.35 -4.93 2.48
C THR A 195 1.81 -4.54 2.42
N ILE A 196 2.48 -4.70 3.57
CA ILE A 196 3.92 -4.47 3.71
C ILE A 196 4.65 -5.79 3.48
N TYR A 197 5.62 -5.77 2.57
CA TYR A 197 6.51 -6.88 2.27
C TYR A 197 7.94 -6.53 2.64
N ARG A 198 8.69 -7.48 3.20
CA ARG A 198 10.14 -7.39 3.26
C ARG A 198 10.73 -7.98 1.99
N LEU A 199 11.27 -7.11 1.16
CA LEU A 199 11.79 -7.46 -0.16
C LEU A 199 13.21 -8.03 -0.04
N VAL A 200 14.06 -7.34 0.71
CA VAL A 200 15.48 -7.70 0.90
C VAL A 200 15.82 -7.58 2.37
N GLN A 201 16.70 -8.46 2.85
CA GLN A 201 17.41 -8.30 4.10
C GLN A 201 18.88 -8.68 3.94
N GLY A 202 19.76 -8.25 4.84
CA GLY A 202 21.12 -8.76 4.81
C GLY A 202 22.07 -8.00 5.73
N SER A 203 23.36 -8.30 5.58
CA SER A 203 24.42 -7.63 6.31
C SER A 203 25.07 -6.53 5.48
N ILE A 204 25.50 -5.46 6.15
CA ILE A 204 26.33 -4.40 5.57
C ILE A 204 27.67 -4.37 6.30
N ILE A 205 28.76 -4.32 5.54
CA ILE A 205 30.07 -3.94 6.06
C ILE A 205 30.28 -2.45 5.83
N VAL A 206 30.49 -1.69 6.90
CA VAL A 206 30.85 -0.27 6.83
C VAL A 206 32.36 -0.14 7.04
N ASN A 207 33.03 0.39 6.01
CA ASN A 207 34.41 0.85 6.12
C ASN A 207 34.38 2.31 6.60
N ALA A 208 35.04 2.61 7.72
CA ALA A 208 35.03 3.95 8.29
C ALA A 208 35.63 5.00 7.32
N GLY A 209 35.00 6.18 7.24
CA GLY A 209 35.53 7.28 6.44
C GLY A 209 36.77 7.89 7.09
N ILE A 210 37.95 7.63 6.53
CA ILE A 210 39.23 8.14 7.04
C ILE A 210 39.70 9.43 6.36
N SER A 211 39.09 9.80 5.23
CA SER A 211 39.44 10.98 4.44
C SER A 211 38.48 12.15 4.72
N SER A 212 38.99 13.38 4.70
CA SER A 212 38.15 14.58 4.69
C SER A 212 37.38 14.71 3.36
N ALA A 213 36.19 15.30 3.39
CA ALA A 213 35.42 15.55 2.17
C ALA A 213 36.24 16.45 1.22
N PRO A 214 36.33 16.13 -0.08
CA PRO A 214 36.94 17.02 -1.05
C PRO A 214 36.18 18.34 -1.11
N SER A 215 36.92 19.45 -1.19
CA SER A 215 36.41 20.81 -1.37
C SER A 215 35.80 21.01 -2.75
#